data_AF-A0A483ND20-F1
#
_entry.id   AF-A0A483ND20-F1
#
_cell.length_a   1.000
_cell.length_b   1.000
_cell.length_c   1.000
_cell.angle_alpha   90.00
_cell.angle_beta   90.00
_cell.angle_gamma   90.00
#
_symmetry.space_group_name_H-M   'P 1'
#
loop_
_entity.id
_entity.type
_entity.pdbx_description
1 polymer ?
#
loop_
_entity_poly.entity_id
_entity_poly.type
_entity_poly.pdbx_seq_one_letter_code
_entity_poly.pdbx_strand_id
1 'polypeptide(L)'
;RREVSALTDARKTLAYDFFRILRAPQIVVSRSFGERVTSFQEMQMAITGFAARAGEKLRQEKQHCRAISVFIRTSPFSPRDAPCASQATETLLVATQDSRDIIAAAQRALARIWRDGYRYAKAGIMLADFSGREAQLNLFDECAPRPDSEALMNAVDRINRAGKGRIFFAGQGINVGFAMRREMLSPEYTTDWNALPRAFMR
;
A
#
# COMPACT_ATOMS: atom_id res chain seq x y z
N ARG A 1 -23.86 11.34 34.78
CA ARG A 1 -22.73 11.82 33.93
C ARG A 1 -21.89 10.68 33.32
N ARG A 2 -21.70 9.53 33.99
CA ARG A 2 -20.95 8.37 33.43
C ARG A 2 -21.72 7.54 32.39
N GLU A 3 -23.05 7.46 32.50
CA GLU A 3 -23.89 6.68 31.57
C GLU A 3 -24.01 7.30 30.17
N VAL A 4 -24.03 8.63 30.07
CA VAL A 4 -24.08 9.34 28.77
C VAL A 4 -22.78 9.12 27.97
N SER A 5 -21.63 8.97 28.65
CA SER A 5 -20.33 8.70 28.01
C SER A 5 -20.29 7.31 27.38
N ALA A 6 -20.81 6.29 28.07
CA ALA A 6 -20.85 4.91 27.55
C ALA A 6 -21.81 4.76 26.36
N LEU A 7 -22.96 5.46 26.38
CA LEU A 7 -23.90 5.46 25.27
C LEU A 7 -23.35 6.16 24.02
N THR A 8 -22.48 7.17 24.21
CA THR A 8 -21.82 7.89 23.12
C THR A 8 -20.71 7.04 22.49
N ASP A 9 -20.02 6.23 23.28
CA ASP A 9 -18.96 5.32 22.80
C ASP A 9 -19.56 4.14 22.03
N ALA A 10 -20.65 3.55 22.53
CA ALA A 10 -21.38 2.49 21.83
C ALA A 10 -21.94 2.97 20.48
N ARG A 11 -22.46 4.20 20.40
CA ARG A 11 -22.91 4.81 19.14
C ARG A 11 -21.75 5.12 18.17
N LYS A 12 -20.57 5.48 18.67
CA LYS A 12 -19.37 5.66 17.83
C LYS A 12 -18.87 4.33 17.27
N THR A 13 -18.85 3.27 18.07
CA THR A 13 -18.45 1.92 17.62
C THR A 13 -19.44 1.35 16.63
N LEU A 14 -20.75 1.46 16.89
CA LEU A 14 -21.80 1.07 15.95
C LEU A 14 -21.73 1.90 14.66
N ALA A 15 -21.47 3.21 14.73
CA ALA A 15 -21.28 4.02 13.54
C ALA A 15 -19.99 3.64 12.78
N TYR A 16 -18.91 3.26 13.47
CA TYR A 16 -17.67 2.80 12.85
C TYR A 16 -17.84 1.45 12.17
N ASP A 17 -18.50 0.50 12.83
CA ASP A 17 -18.81 -0.80 12.26
C ASP A 17 -19.82 -0.68 11.12
N PHE A 18 -20.83 0.18 11.26
CA PHE A 18 -21.78 0.48 10.18
C PHE A 18 -21.11 1.17 9.00
N PHE A 19 -20.18 2.09 9.23
CA PHE A 19 -19.40 2.75 8.17
C PHE A 19 -18.37 1.80 7.53
N ARG A 20 -17.86 0.81 8.28
CA ARG A 20 -17.03 -0.29 7.77
C ARG A 20 -17.86 -1.29 6.95
N ILE A 21 -19.11 -1.53 7.33
CA ILE A 21 -20.06 -2.39 6.62
C ILE A 21 -20.54 -1.73 5.32
N LEU A 22 -20.73 -0.41 5.30
CA LEU A 22 -21.19 0.34 4.12
C LEU A 22 -20.11 0.55 3.05
N ARG A 23 -18.83 0.41 3.39
CA ARG A 23 -17.73 0.60 2.44
C ARG A 23 -17.21 -0.76 2.01
N ALA A 24 -17.18 -1.00 0.70
CA ALA A 24 -16.50 -2.18 0.16
C ALA A 24 -15.06 -2.23 0.73
N PRO A 25 -14.63 -3.39 1.24
CA PRO A 25 -13.31 -3.51 1.85
C PRO A 25 -12.26 -3.15 0.80
N GLN A 26 -11.30 -2.31 1.20
CA GLN A 26 -10.24 -1.83 0.33
C GLN A 26 -8.93 -1.75 1.11
N ILE A 27 -7.84 -2.12 0.46
CA ILE A 27 -6.50 -2.04 1.03
C ILE A 27 -5.78 -0.91 0.34
N VAL A 28 -5.47 0.15 1.10
CA VAL A 28 -4.71 1.30 0.59
C VAL A 28 -3.31 1.31 1.20
N VAL A 29 -2.30 1.36 0.33
CA VAL A 29 -0.92 1.59 0.73
C VAL A 29 -0.42 2.84 0.02
N SER A 30 -0.19 3.90 0.79
CA SER A 30 0.28 5.18 0.26
C SER A 30 1.26 5.86 1.19
N ARG A 31 2.09 6.72 0.60
CA ARG A 31 3.05 7.56 1.33
C ARG A 31 3.20 8.90 0.61
N SER A 32 3.35 9.95 1.41
CA SER A 32 3.89 11.22 0.92
C SER A 32 5.42 11.11 0.90
N PHE A 33 6.04 11.62 -0.15
CA PHE A 33 7.49 11.57 -0.31
C PHE A 33 8.15 12.72 0.45
N GLY A 34 9.33 12.47 1.03
CA GLY A 34 10.12 13.50 1.71
C GLY A 34 10.67 14.53 0.72
N GLU A 35 11.10 14.06 -0.45
CA GLU A 35 11.48 14.87 -1.59
C GLU A 35 10.52 14.63 -2.75
N ARG A 36 10.35 15.62 -3.63
CA ARG A 36 9.41 15.48 -4.75
C ARG A 36 9.98 14.52 -5.78
N VAL A 37 9.20 13.50 -6.12
CA VAL A 37 9.55 12.55 -7.17
C VAL A 37 9.33 13.20 -8.53
N THR A 38 10.37 13.22 -9.35
CA THR A 38 10.37 13.86 -10.68
C THR A 38 10.73 12.90 -11.79
N SER A 39 11.36 11.77 -11.47
CA SER A 39 11.66 10.74 -12.45
C SER A 39 10.61 9.62 -12.43
N PHE A 40 10.33 9.08 -13.62
CA PHE A 40 9.44 7.94 -13.76
C PHE A 40 9.99 6.72 -12.99
N GLN A 41 11.29 6.46 -13.10
CA GLN A 41 11.95 5.31 -12.47
C GLN A 41 11.80 5.31 -10.93
N GLU A 42 11.98 6.46 -10.27
CA GLU A 42 11.74 6.57 -8.82
C GLU A 42 10.28 6.30 -8.46
N MET A 43 9.33 6.79 -9.27
CA MET A 43 7.91 6.53 -9.06
C MET A 43 7.60 5.04 -9.26
N GLN A 44 8.17 4.39 -10.27
CA GLN A 44 8.03 2.95 -10.48
C GLN A 44 8.56 2.15 -9.29
N MET A 45 9.70 2.55 -8.74
CA MET A 45 10.27 1.92 -7.55
C MET A 45 9.33 2.06 -6.34
N ALA A 46 8.81 3.25 -6.10
CA ALA A 46 7.86 3.51 -5.03
C ALA A 46 6.57 2.68 -5.18
N ILE A 47 5.97 2.67 -6.38
CA ILE A 47 4.74 1.93 -6.65
C ILE A 47 4.95 0.42 -6.52
N THR A 48 6.08 -0.13 -6.97
CA THR A 48 6.43 -1.54 -6.73
C THR A 48 6.53 -1.82 -5.22
N GLY A 49 7.15 -0.90 -4.49
CA GLY A 49 7.18 -0.83 -3.03
C GLY A 49 5.80 -1.03 -2.40
N PHE A 50 4.86 -0.20 -2.81
CA PHE A 50 3.51 -0.17 -2.26
C PHE A 50 2.68 -1.39 -2.69
N ALA A 51 2.80 -1.82 -3.94
CA ALA A 51 2.13 -2.99 -4.48
C ALA A 51 2.51 -4.28 -3.73
N ALA A 52 3.81 -4.48 -3.48
CA ALA A 52 4.28 -5.64 -2.71
C ALA A 52 3.68 -5.67 -1.29
N ARG A 53 3.70 -4.52 -0.59
CA ARG A 53 3.10 -4.39 0.75
C ARG A 53 1.58 -4.54 0.75
N ALA A 54 0.91 -4.06 -0.31
CA ALA A 54 -0.53 -4.22 -0.45
C ALA A 54 -0.90 -5.69 -0.64
N GLY A 55 -0.12 -6.43 -1.45
CA GLY A 55 -0.28 -7.88 -1.60
C GLY A 55 -0.02 -8.66 -0.32
N GLU A 56 0.99 -8.27 0.47
CA GLU A 56 1.24 -8.89 1.79
C GLU A 56 0.03 -8.71 2.72
N LYS A 57 -0.53 -7.49 2.80
CA LYS A 57 -1.74 -7.22 3.59
C LYS A 57 -2.95 -8.00 3.10
N LEU A 58 -3.13 -8.08 1.79
CA LEU A 58 -4.23 -8.83 1.16
C LEU A 58 -4.18 -10.32 1.55
N ARG A 59 -2.99 -10.92 1.55
CA ARG A 59 -2.78 -12.31 2.00
C ARG A 59 -3.00 -12.50 3.50
N GLN A 60 -2.64 -11.51 4.33
CA GLN A 60 -2.96 -11.53 5.77
C GLN A 60 -4.47 -11.54 6.02
N GLU A 61 -5.25 -10.86 5.19
CA GLU A 61 -6.72 -10.83 5.23
C GLU A 61 -7.36 -12.03 4.51
N LYS A 62 -6.56 -12.92 3.89
CA LYS A 62 -6.99 -14.10 3.12
C LYS A 62 -7.98 -13.76 1.99
N GLN A 63 -7.79 -12.60 1.36
CA GLN A 63 -8.62 -12.12 0.25
C GLN A 63 -7.88 -12.19 -1.09
N HIS A 64 -8.62 -12.16 -2.19
CA HIS A 64 -8.09 -11.95 -3.54
C HIS A 64 -8.66 -10.65 -4.09
N CYS A 65 -7.89 -9.89 -4.88
CA CYS A 65 -8.35 -8.64 -5.48
C CYS A 65 -8.42 -8.74 -7.01
N ARG A 66 -9.37 -8.02 -7.61
CA ARG A 66 -9.43 -7.82 -9.06
C ARG A 66 -9.12 -6.39 -9.47
N ALA A 67 -9.51 -5.40 -8.67
CA ALA A 67 -9.30 -4.00 -9.00
C ALA A 67 -8.04 -3.47 -8.33
N ILE A 68 -7.07 -3.02 -9.14
CA ILE A 68 -5.83 -2.40 -8.70
C ILE A 68 -5.77 -0.98 -9.23
N SER A 69 -5.88 0.00 -8.33
CA SER A 69 -5.81 1.41 -8.68
C SER A 69 -4.50 2.02 -8.21
N VAL A 70 -3.85 2.81 -9.06
CA VAL A 70 -2.69 3.64 -8.70
C VAL A 70 -3.08 5.10 -8.77
N PHE A 71 -2.65 5.88 -7.78
CA PHE A 71 -2.85 7.32 -7.77
C PHE A 71 -1.54 8.06 -7.50
N ILE A 72 -1.36 9.17 -8.20
CA ILE A 72 -0.24 10.11 -8.03
C ILE A 72 -0.78 11.53 -7.95
N ARG A 73 -0.16 12.35 -7.09
CA ARG A 73 -0.56 13.76 -6.94
C ARG A 73 0.59 14.69 -6.59
N THR A 74 0.50 15.92 -7.07
CA THR A 74 1.35 17.03 -6.61
C THR A 74 0.81 17.60 -5.30
N SER A 75 1.59 18.46 -4.63
CA SER A 75 1.14 19.10 -3.39
C SER A 75 0.16 20.23 -3.71
N PRO A 76 -1.06 20.23 -3.12
CA PRO A 76 -2.00 21.33 -3.31
C PRO A 76 -1.54 22.64 -2.66
N PHE A 77 -0.55 22.58 -1.76
CA PHE A 77 -0.02 23.72 -1.02
C PHE A 77 1.21 24.36 -1.67
N SER A 78 1.63 23.89 -2.85
CA SER A 78 2.79 24.44 -3.54
C SER A 78 2.34 25.52 -4.52
N PRO A 79 2.70 26.80 -4.32
CA PRO A 79 2.34 27.86 -5.25
C PRO A 79 3.13 27.79 -6.57
N ARG A 80 4.21 27.00 -6.62
CA ARG A 80 5.10 26.87 -7.79
C ARG A 80 4.80 25.66 -8.66
N ASP A 81 4.08 24.66 -8.14
CA ASP A 81 3.83 23.42 -8.89
C ASP A 81 2.42 23.45 -9.47
N ALA A 82 2.28 23.05 -10.73
CA ALA A 82 0.96 22.88 -11.32
C ALA A 82 0.18 21.77 -10.56
N PRO A 83 -1.09 22.02 -10.21
CA PRO A 83 -1.91 21.02 -9.54
C PRO A 83 -2.15 19.85 -10.50
N CYS A 84 -1.79 18.64 -10.06
CA CYS A 84 -2.03 17.42 -10.80
C CYS A 84 -2.47 16.34 -9.81
N ALA A 85 -3.60 15.73 -10.10
CA ALA A 85 -4.07 14.52 -9.45
C ALA A 85 -4.50 13.56 -10.55
N SER A 86 -3.91 12.38 -10.59
CA SER A 86 -4.21 11.39 -11.61
C SER A 86 -4.32 10.03 -10.96
N GLN A 87 -5.30 9.26 -11.41
CA GLN A 87 -5.59 7.92 -10.94
C GLN A 87 -5.97 7.05 -12.12
N ALA A 88 -5.48 5.82 -12.14
CA ALA A 88 -5.90 4.80 -13.08
C ALA A 88 -6.15 3.51 -12.34
N THR A 89 -7.12 2.74 -12.84
CA THR A 89 -7.48 1.42 -12.33
C THR A 89 -7.23 0.39 -13.41
N GLU A 90 -6.67 -0.74 -13.02
CA GLU A 90 -6.56 -1.97 -13.77
C GLU A 90 -7.49 -3.00 -13.12
N THR A 91 -8.39 -3.59 -13.92
CA THR A 91 -9.22 -4.69 -13.45
C THR A 91 -8.69 -5.98 -14.07
N LEU A 92 -8.33 -6.93 -13.21
CA LEU A 92 -7.90 -8.25 -13.62
C LEU A 92 -9.10 -9.15 -13.90
N LEU A 93 -8.96 -9.99 -14.92
CA LEU A 93 -9.96 -11.00 -15.28
C LEU A 93 -10.13 -12.00 -14.12
N VAL A 94 -9.02 -12.50 -13.60
CA VAL A 94 -8.98 -13.45 -12.48
C VAL A 94 -8.53 -12.73 -11.21
N ALA A 95 -9.22 -12.99 -10.10
CA ALA A 95 -8.85 -12.44 -8.81
C ALA A 95 -7.51 -13.05 -8.34
N THR A 96 -6.58 -12.19 -7.90
CA THR A 96 -5.24 -12.63 -7.49
C THR A 96 -4.85 -12.06 -6.13
N GLN A 97 -3.96 -12.79 -5.47
CA GLN A 97 -3.22 -12.34 -4.29
C GLN A 97 -1.70 -12.41 -4.51
N ASP A 98 -1.25 -12.71 -5.74
CA ASP A 98 0.16 -12.77 -6.10
C ASP A 98 0.71 -11.34 -6.25
N SER A 99 1.75 -11.01 -5.48
CA SER A 99 2.38 -9.69 -5.54
C SER A 99 2.95 -9.37 -6.92
N ARG A 100 3.37 -10.36 -7.72
CA ARG A 100 3.93 -10.14 -9.07
C ARG A 100 2.87 -9.61 -10.03
N ASP A 101 1.68 -10.18 -9.99
CA ASP A 101 0.58 -9.78 -10.87
C ASP A 101 0.01 -8.41 -10.44
N ILE A 102 -0.08 -8.17 -9.12
CA ILE A 102 -0.45 -6.86 -8.56
C ILE A 102 0.57 -5.79 -8.97
N ILE A 103 1.88 -6.08 -8.86
CA ILE A 103 2.95 -5.17 -9.29
C ILE A 103 2.82 -4.89 -10.79
N ALA A 104 2.65 -5.91 -11.63
CA ALA A 104 2.55 -5.73 -13.07
C ALA A 104 1.35 -4.86 -13.47
N ALA A 105 0.19 -5.07 -12.84
CA ALA A 105 -0.99 -4.23 -13.02
C ALA A 105 -0.73 -2.79 -12.56
N ALA A 106 -0.14 -2.61 -11.38
CA ALA A 106 0.18 -1.28 -10.87
C ALA A 106 1.14 -0.51 -11.80
N GLN A 107 2.13 -1.19 -12.38
CA GLN A 107 3.06 -0.57 -13.33
C GLN A 107 2.36 -0.15 -14.64
N ARG A 108 1.44 -0.96 -15.16
CA ARG A 108 0.61 -0.57 -16.32
C ARG A 108 -0.28 0.63 -16.01
N ALA A 109 -0.91 0.65 -14.84
CA ALA A 109 -1.73 1.77 -14.39
C ALA A 109 -0.88 3.05 -14.25
N LEU A 110 0.32 2.95 -13.67
CA LEU A 110 1.26 4.05 -13.51
C LEU A 110 1.68 4.63 -14.86
N ALA A 111 2.03 3.78 -15.84
CA ALA A 111 2.45 4.21 -17.17
C ALA A 111 1.40 5.08 -17.88
N ARG A 112 0.11 4.88 -17.61
CA ARG A 112 -0.98 5.70 -18.21
C ARG A 112 -1.20 7.05 -17.54
N ILE A 113 -0.85 7.18 -16.26
CA ILE A 113 -1.12 8.40 -15.49
C ILE A 113 0.10 9.28 -15.31
N TRP A 114 1.29 8.74 -15.58
CA TRP A 114 2.53 9.49 -15.52
C TRP A 114 2.52 10.65 -16.49
N ARG A 115 2.99 11.82 -16.02
CA ARG A 115 3.18 13.01 -16.83
C ARG A 115 4.53 13.62 -16.48
N ASP A 116 5.37 13.80 -17.48
CA ASP A 116 6.65 14.46 -17.32
C ASP A 116 6.49 15.94 -16.95
N GLY A 117 7.49 16.50 -16.28
CA GLY A 117 7.48 17.90 -15.83
C GLY A 117 6.73 18.18 -14.52
N TYR A 118 6.09 17.18 -13.92
CA TYR A 118 5.41 17.32 -12.62
C TYR A 118 6.28 16.86 -11.45
N ARG A 119 6.11 17.55 -10.31
CA ARG A 119 6.83 17.28 -9.05
C ARG A 119 5.92 16.58 -8.04
N TYR A 120 5.79 15.26 -8.15
CA TYR A 120 4.83 14.49 -7.35
C TYR A 120 5.23 14.47 -5.87
N ALA A 121 4.24 14.71 -5.02
CA ALA A 121 4.40 14.77 -3.57
C ALA A 121 3.85 13.54 -2.84
N LYS A 122 2.91 12.82 -3.47
CA LYS A 122 2.33 11.61 -2.92
C LYS A 122 1.97 10.63 -4.01
N ALA A 123 2.15 9.35 -3.72
CA ALA A 123 1.63 8.25 -4.52
C ALA A 123 1.09 7.13 -3.64
N GLY A 124 0.33 6.23 -4.25
CA GLY A 124 -0.16 5.03 -3.58
C GLY A 124 -0.87 4.08 -4.51
N ILE A 125 -1.14 2.91 -3.96
CA ILE A 125 -1.95 1.86 -4.57
C ILE A 125 -3.17 1.59 -3.69
N MET A 126 -4.28 1.24 -4.33
CA MET A 126 -5.52 0.81 -3.70
C MET A 126 -5.96 -0.48 -4.36
N LEU A 127 -6.16 -1.51 -3.54
CA LEU A 127 -6.76 -2.78 -3.96
C LEU A 127 -8.22 -2.77 -3.55
N ALA A 128 -9.09 -3.18 -4.47
CA ALA A 128 -10.54 -3.27 -4.29
C ALA A 128 -11.08 -4.49 -5.04
N ASP A 129 -12.40 -4.66 -5.00
CA ASP A 129 -13.11 -5.80 -5.59
C ASP A 129 -12.56 -7.12 -5.03
N PHE A 130 -12.78 -7.30 -3.73
CA PHE A 130 -12.29 -8.44 -2.99
C PHE A 130 -13.22 -9.63 -3.13
N SER A 131 -12.61 -10.78 -3.36
CA SER A 131 -13.28 -12.07 -3.45
C SER A 131 -12.56 -13.10 -2.58
N GLY A 132 -13.33 -14.05 -2.05
CA GLY A 132 -12.78 -15.23 -1.41
C GLY A 132 -12.11 -16.16 -2.42
N ARG A 133 -11.52 -17.26 -1.92
CA ARG A 133 -10.92 -18.32 -2.76
C ARG A 133 -11.94 -19.01 -3.69
N GLU A 134 -13.23 -18.82 -3.42
CA GLU A 134 -14.36 -19.38 -4.18
C GLU A 134 -14.61 -18.68 -5.52
N ALA A 135 -13.75 -17.73 -5.94
CA ALA A 135 -13.77 -17.23 -7.30
C ALA A 135 -13.44 -18.38 -8.27
N GLN A 136 -14.48 -19.05 -8.73
CA GLN A 136 -14.46 -20.19 -9.64
C GLN A 136 -13.63 -19.83 -10.88
N LEU A 137 -12.49 -20.50 -11.06
CA LEU A 137 -11.74 -20.45 -12.31
C LEU A 137 -12.62 -21.11 -13.38
N ASN A 138 -12.83 -20.43 -14.51
CA ASN A 138 -13.51 -21.07 -15.61
C ASN A 138 -12.62 -22.20 -16.14
N LEU A 139 -13.24 -23.31 -16.55
CA LEU A 139 -12.56 -24.48 -17.15
C LEU A 139 -11.74 -24.10 -18.41
N PHE A 140 -11.95 -22.90 -18.96
CA PHE A 140 -11.34 -22.36 -20.17
C PHE A 140 -10.56 -21.05 -19.92
N ASP A 141 -10.24 -20.70 -18.68
CA ASP A 141 -9.46 -19.48 -18.43
C ASP A 141 -8.00 -19.67 -18.89
N GLU A 142 -7.63 -19.02 -20.00
CA GLU A 142 -6.25 -18.92 -20.50
C GLU A 142 -5.33 -18.16 -19.52
N CYS A 143 -5.92 -17.42 -18.58
CA CYS A 143 -5.24 -16.61 -17.58
C CYS A 143 -5.22 -17.32 -16.20
N ALA A 144 -4.91 -18.62 -16.19
CA ALA A 144 -4.84 -19.40 -14.97
C ALA A 144 -3.80 -18.82 -13.98
N PRO A 145 -4.06 -18.88 -12.66
CA PRO A 145 -3.08 -18.46 -11.67
C PRO A 145 -1.79 -19.27 -11.83
N ARG A 146 -0.65 -18.60 -11.64
CA ARG A 146 0.66 -19.23 -11.82
C ARG A 146 0.80 -20.47 -10.92
N PRO A 147 1.41 -21.57 -11.42
CA PRO A 147 1.67 -22.73 -10.59
C PRO A 147 2.53 -22.34 -9.39
N ASP A 148 2.22 -22.92 -8.23
CA ASP A 148 2.90 -22.70 -6.95
C ASP A 148 2.97 -21.24 -6.46
N SER A 149 2.14 -20.35 -7.01
CA SER A 149 2.08 -18.94 -6.59
C SER A 149 1.81 -18.79 -5.10
N GLU A 150 0.86 -19.55 -4.55
CA GLU A 150 0.51 -19.52 -3.13
C GLU A 150 1.67 -19.99 -2.25
N ALA A 151 2.33 -21.10 -2.61
CA ALA A 151 3.48 -21.62 -1.87
C ALA A 151 4.66 -20.63 -1.86
N LEU A 152 4.95 -20.02 -3.03
CA LEU A 152 5.99 -19.01 -3.16
C LEU A 152 5.68 -17.76 -2.33
N MET A 153 4.48 -17.20 -2.45
CA MET A 153 4.11 -15.99 -1.71
C MET A 153 4.14 -16.24 -0.19
N ASN A 154 3.70 -17.43 0.25
CA ASN A 154 3.80 -17.83 1.65
C ASN A 154 5.24 -17.93 2.15
N ALA A 155 6.17 -18.44 1.32
CA ALA A 155 7.59 -18.47 1.65
C ALA A 155 8.17 -17.05 1.75
N VAL A 156 7.82 -16.18 0.78
CA VAL A 156 8.26 -14.78 0.77
C VAL A 156 7.78 -14.03 2.02
N ASP A 157 6.50 -14.16 2.36
CA ASP A 157 5.92 -13.50 3.53
C ASP A 157 6.50 -14.02 4.84
N ARG A 158 6.85 -15.32 4.90
CA ARG A 158 7.51 -15.91 6.07
C ARG A 158 8.89 -15.29 6.30
N ILE A 159 9.67 -15.14 5.24
CA ILE A 159 11.00 -14.51 5.30
C ILE A 159 10.87 -13.04 5.73
N ASN A 160 9.91 -12.30 5.17
CA ASN A 160 9.68 -10.90 5.49
C ASN A 160 9.13 -10.68 6.91
N ARG A 161 8.40 -11.65 7.48
CA ARG A 161 7.98 -11.63 8.90
C ARG A 161 9.15 -11.76 9.87
N ALA A 162 10.17 -12.55 9.51
CA ALA A 162 11.36 -12.74 10.34
C ALA A 162 12.32 -11.52 10.32
N GLY A 163 12.12 -10.57 9.42
CA GLY A 163 12.87 -9.33 9.34
C GLY A 163 12.37 -8.46 8.20
N LYS A 164 11.90 -7.25 8.52
CA LYS A 164 11.32 -6.32 7.53
C LYS A 164 12.34 -6.03 6.42
N GLY A 165 11.98 -6.34 5.18
CA GLY A 165 12.76 -5.98 4.00
C GLY A 165 13.99 -6.86 3.74
N ARG A 166 14.06 -8.08 4.28
CA ARG A 166 15.12 -9.05 3.96
C ARG A 166 15.12 -9.46 2.49
N ILE A 167 13.94 -9.60 1.90
CA ILE A 167 13.76 -9.83 0.47
C ILE A 167 12.77 -8.84 -0.09
N PHE A 168 13.04 -8.38 -1.30
CA PHE A 168 12.24 -7.39 -2.00
C PHE A 168 12.22 -7.73 -3.49
N PHE A 169 11.18 -7.30 -4.18
CA PHE A 169 11.09 -7.45 -5.62
C PHE A 169 12.09 -6.50 -6.28
N ALA A 170 12.76 -6.95 -7.35
CA ALA A 170 13.80 -6.17 -8.02
C ALA A 170 13.34 -4.75 -8.43
N GLY A 171 12.07 -4.63 -8.84
CA GLY A 171 11.47 -3.34 -9.18
C GLY A 171 11.34 -2.35 -8.01
N GLN A 172 11.54 -2.77 -6.75
CA GLN A 172 11.55 -1.87 -5.57
C GLN A 172 12.85 -1.07 -5.47
N GLY A 173 13.93 -1.55 -6.09
CA GLY A 173 15.27 -0.95 -6.01
C GLY A 173 15.95 -1.12 -4.65
N ILE A 174 17.27 -0.96 -4.63
CA ILE A 174 18.12 -1.20 -3.44
C ILE A 174 18.25 0.06 -2.58
N ASN A 175 18.27 1.24 -3.21
CA ASN A 175 18.45 2.53 -2.55
C ASN A 175 17.29 3.47 -2.88
N VAL A 176 16.28 3.47 -2.02
CA VAL A 176 15.11 4.34 -2.17
C VAL A 176 15.42 5.73 -1.59
N GLY A 177 16.01 6.60 -2.41
CA GLY A 177 16.34 7.99 -2.05
C GLY A 177 15.13 8.86 -1.64
N PHE A 178 13.92 8.41 -1.95
CA PHE A 178 12.65 9.06 -1.59
C PHE A 178 12.05 8.54 -0.27
N ALA A 179 12.91 8.19 0.69
CA ALA A 179 12.48 7.81 2.03
C ALA A 179 11.58 8.90 2.65
N MET A 180 10.57 8.47 3.41
CA MET A 180 9.69 9.39 4.13
C MET A 180 10.53 10.25 5.09
N ARG A 181 10.41 11.57 5.01
CA ARG A 181 10.99 12.46 6.04
C ARG A 181 10.35 12.15 7.39
N ARG A 182 11.17 11.66 8.33
CA ARG A 182 10.80 11.29 9.70
C ARG A 182 11.48 12.19 10.74
N GLU A 183 11.99 13.35 10.33
CA GLU A 183 12.74 14.27 11.20
C GLU A 183 11.91 14.79 12.40
N MET A 184 10.58 14.76 12.28
CA MET A 184 9.64 15.14 13.35
C MET A 184 9.02 13.91 14.05
N LEU A 185 9.53 12.70 13.83
CA LEU A 185 9.09 11.52 14.55
C LEU A 185 9.64 11.59 15.97
N SER A 186 8.77 11.51 16.98
CA SER A 186 9.23 11.33 18.35
C SER A 186 10.08 10.05 18.44
N PRO A 187 11.15 10.03 19.25
CA PRO A 187 11.92 8.82 19.46
C PRO A 187 11.03 7.67 19.91
N GLU A 188 11.43 6.44 19.55
CA GLU A 188 10.69 5.21 19.81
C GLU A 188 10.80 4.77 21.29
N TYR A 189 10.44 5.65 22.23
CA TYR A 189 10.65 5.46 23.67
C TYR A 189 10.07 4.17 24.25
N THR A 190 9.02 3.61 23.63
CA THR A 190 8.34 2.40 24.09
C THR A 190 8.71 1.13 23.32
N THR A 191 9.38 1.26 22.18
CA THR A 191 9.66 0.14 21.27
C THR A 191 11.13 -0.09 20.99
N ASP A 192 12.00 0.88 21.31
CA ASP A 192 13.46 0.76 21.21
C ASP A 192 14.13 1.26 22.50
N TRP A 193 14.81 0.36 23.20
CA TRP A 193 15.58 0.69 24.41
C TRP A 193 16.68 1.72 24.15
N ASN A 194 17.22 1.78 22.93
CA ASN A 194 18.25 2.76 22.57
C ASN A 194 17.69 4.16 22.35
N ALA A 195 16.37 4.30 22.16
CA ALA A 195 15.71 5.58 21.98
C ALA A 195 15.36 6.26 23.32
N LEU A 196 15.62 5.62 24.46
CA LEU A 196 15.37 6.20 25.78
C LEU A 196 16.30 7.40 26.07
N PRO A 197 15.79 8.45 26.73
CA PRO A 197 16.62 9.57 27.15
C PRO A 197 17.70 9.10 28.12
N ARG A 198 18.96 9.46 27.85
CA ARG A 198 20.08 9.19 28.76
C ARG A 198 20.23 10.36 29.73
N ALA A 199 20.01 10.09 31.01
CA ALA A 199 20.29 11.05 32.07
C ALA A 199 21.71 10.81 32.60
N PHE A 200 22.51 11.88 32.66
CA PHE A 200 23.82 11.85 33.31
C PHE A 200 23.70 12.56 34.66
N MET A 201 24.12 11.90 35.73
CA MET A 201 24.25 12.52 37.04
C MET A 201 25.66 13.10 37.17
N ARG A 202 25.76 14.37 37.60
CA ARG A 202 27.01 15.04 37.92
C ARG A 202 27.39 14.80 39.38
#